data_AF-A0A6J4LAU4-F1
#
_entry.id   AF-A0A6J4LAU4-F1
#
_cell.length_a   1.000
_cell.length_b   1.000
_cell.length_c   1.000
_cell.angle_alpha   90.00
_cell.angle_beta   90.00
_cell.angle_gamma   90.00
#
_symmetry.space_group_name_H-M   'P 1'
#
loop_
_entity.id
_entity.type
_entity.pdbx_description
1 polymer ?
#
loop_
_entity_poly.entity_id
_entity_poly.type
_entity_poly.pdbx_seq_one_letter_code
_entity_poly.pdbx_strand_id
1 'polypeptide(L)' 'MGKAGFEVVRVKGSHHFLKHEDGRATVVPIHTGETVGPGLLLKILRDAELTRDELAALL' A
#
# COMPACT_ATOMS: atom_id res chain seq x y z
N MET A 1 -0.40 -4.01 4.27
CA MET A 1 -0.37 -2.58 4.69
C MET A 1 -0.82 -2.37 6.13
N GLY A 2 -1.97 -2.90 6.59
CA GLY A 2 -2.37 -2.76 7.99
C GLY A 2 -1.33 -3.30 9.00
N LYS A 3 -0.72 -4.46 8.71
CA LYS A 3 0.41 -4.99 9.49
C LYS A 3 1.66 -4.08 9.50
N ALA A 4 1.79 -3.16 8.55
CA ALA A 4 2.83 -2.14 8.51
C ALA A 4 2.42 -0.82 9.19
N GLY A 5 1.29 -0.77 9.90
CA GLY A 5 0.80 0.43 10.59
C GLY A 5 0.05 1.43 9.70
N PHE A 6 -0.25 1.08 8.45
CA PHE A 6 -1.03 1.96 7.56
C PHE A 6 -2.53 1.76 7.76
N GLU A 7 -3.26 2.87 7.83
CA GLU A 7 -4.72 2.91 7.96
C GLU A 7 -5.36 3.50 6.71
N VAL A 8 -6.57 3.04 6.36
CA VAL A 8 -7.34 3.62 5.27
C VAL A 8 -8.03 4.88 5.76
N VAL A 9 -7.62 6.03 5.24
CA VAL A 9 -8.21 7.33 5.62
C VAL A 9 -9.20 7.87 4.60
N ARG A 10 -9.20 7.34 3.36
CA ARG A 10 -10.19 7.70 2.33
C ARG A 10 -10.31 6.61 1.27
N VAL A 11 -11.53 6.40 0.75
CA VAL A 11 -11.81 5.51 -0.38
C VAL A 11 -12.50 6.28 -1.50
N LYS A 12 -12.08 6.05 -2.74
CA LYS A 12 -12.75 6.56 -3.95
C LYS A 12 -12.78 5.45 -5.02
N GLY A 13 -13.94 4.82 -5.20
CA GLY A 13 -14.05 3.63 -6.03
C GLY A 13 -13.18 2.50 -5.46
N SER A 14 -12.40 1.84 -6.31
CA SER A 14 -11.44 0.79 -5.89
C SER A 14 -10.17 1.33 -5.22
N HIS A 15 -9.92 2.64 -5.27
CA HIS A 15 -8.68 3.23 -4.79
C HIS A 15 -8.79 3.57 -3.31
N HIS A 16 -7.94 2.93 -2.51
CA HIS A 16 -7.82 3.18 -1.09
C HIS A 16 -6.61 4.09 -0.86
N PHE A 17 -6.83 5.21 -0.19
CA PHE A 17 -5.77 6.08 0.27
C PHE A 17 -5.40 5.65 1.69
N LEU A 18 -4.15 5.25 1.87
CA LEU A 18 -3.61 4.78 3.13
C LEU A 18 -2.64 5.81 3.70
N LYS A 19 -2.67 5.99 5.02
CA LYS A 19 -1.77 6.88 5.76
C LYS A 19 -1.23 6.16 6.99
N HIS A 20 0.04 6.36 7.28
CA HIS A 20 0.70 5.96 8.51
C HIS A 20 0.83 7.17 9.44
N GLU A 21 0.86 6.95 10.76
CA GLU A 21 0.91 8.02 11.77
C GLU A 21 2.15 8.92 11.62
N ASP A 22 3.28 8.34 11.21
CA ASP A 22 4.54 9.06 10.90
C ASP A 22 4.48 9.96 9.65
N GLY A 23 3.36 9.98 8.92
CA GLY A 23 3.14 10.85 7.78
C GLY A 23 3.31 10.19 6.41
N ARG A 24 3.81 8.95 6.33
CA ARG A 24 3.85 8.21 5.06
C ARG A 24 2.45 7.97 4.52
N ALA A 25 2.28 8.01 3.20
CA ALA A 25 0.99 7.79 2.57
C ALA A 25 1.13 7.18 1.19
N THR A 26 0.19 6.33 0.81
CA THR A 26 0.16 5.70 -0.52
C THR A 26 -1.27 5.44 -0.97
N VAL A 27 -1.44 5.14 -2.26
CA VAL A 27 -2.73 4.75 -2.84
C VAL A 27 -2.61 3.34 -3.38
N VAL A 28 -3.50 2.46 -2.93
CA VAL A 28 -3.56 1.06 -3.36
C VAL A 28 -4.90 0.80 -4.05
N PRO A 29 -4.92 0.35 -5.31
CA PRO A 29 -6.14 -0.14 -5.91
C PRO A 29 -6.48 -1.52 -5.34
N ILE A 30 -7.74 -1.73 -5.00
CA ILE A 30 -8.26 -3.00 -4.50
C ILE A 30 -9.25 -3.53 -5.52
N HIS A 31 -8.79 -4.50 -6.30
CA HIS A 31 -9.56 -5.26 -7.27
C HIS A 31 -9.48 -6.75 -6.93
N THR A 32 -10.62 -7.40 -6.75
CA THR A 32 -10.67 -8.83 -6.46
C THR A 32 -10.10 -9.63 -7.63
N GLY A 33 -9.14 -10.50 -7.36
CA GLY A 33 -8.55 -11.40 -8.37
C GLY A 33 -7.50 -10.77 -9.29
N GLU A 34 -7.12 -9.51 -9.07
CA GLU A 34 -6.09 -8.83 -9.85
C GLU A 34 -4.75 -8.82 -9.11
N THR A 35 -3.67 -9.07 -9.85
CA THR A 35 -2.29 -8.91 -9.36
C THR A 35 -1.81 -7.49 -9.63
N VAL A 36 -1.33 -6.81 -8.58
CA VAL A 36 -0.68 -5.50 -8.73
C VAL A 36 0.58 -5.65 -9.58
N GLY A 37 0.61 -4.98 -10.74
CA GLY A 37 1.77 -5.01 -11.63
C GLY A 37 3.04 -4.45 -10.97
N PRO A 38 4.23 -4.88 -11.42
CA PRO A 38 5.51 -4.59 -10.73
C PRO A 38 5.84 -3.10 -10.64
N GLY A 39 5.48 -2.30 -11.64
CA GLY A 39 5.70 -0.84 -11.60
C GLY A 39 4.86 -0.14 -10.53
N LEU A 40 3.60 -0.55 -10.39
CA LEU A 40 2.71 0.00 -9.37
C LEU A 40 3.12 -0.49 -7.97
N LEU A 41 3.49 -1.76 -7.84
CA LEU A 41 4.02 -2.29 -6.59
C LEU A 41 5.26 -1.52 -6.13
N LEU A 42 6.21 -1.26 -7.03
CA LEU A 42 7.41 -0.48 -6.72
C LEU A 42 7.08 0.96 -6.30
N LYS A 43 6.08 1.58 -6.93
CA LYS A 43 5.61 2.91 -6.52
C LYS A 43 5.03 2.88 -5.12
N ILE A 44 4.14 1.91 -4.83
CA ILE A 44 3.53 1.75 -3.50
C ILE A 44 4.59 1.55 -2.42
N LEU A 45 5.59 0.69 -2.69
CA LEU A 45 6.71 0.45 -1.78
C LEU A 45 7.54 1.72 -1.53
N ARG A 46 7.79 2.51 -2.57
CA ARG A 46 8.51 3.79 -2.45
C ARG A 46 7.72 4.79 -1.60
N ASP A 47 6.43 4.96 -1.89
CA ASP A 47 5.55 5.87 -1.15
C ASP A 47 5.39 5.45 0.31
N ALA A 48 5.43 4.15 0.58
CA ALA A 48 5.35 3.57 1.92
C ALA A 48 6.72 3.44 2.61
N GLU A 49 7.82 3.80 1.95
CA GLU A 49 9.21 3.59 2.42
C GLU A 49 9.44 2.16 2.94
N LEU A 50 8.97 1.16 2.19
CA LEU A 50 9.14 -0.26 2.48
C LEU A 50 10.01 -0.93 1.43
N THR A 51 10.86 -1.85 1.88
CA THR A 51 11.57 -2.79 1.03
C THR A 51 10.69 -3.97 0.64
N ARG A 52 11.15 -4.75 -0.35
CA ARG A 52 10.46 -5.99 -0.76
C ARG A 52 10.46 -7.04 0.35
N ASP A 53 11.55 -7.13 1.10
CA ASP A 53 11.72 -8.12 2.15
C ASP A 53 10.83 -7.78 3.36
N GLU A 54 10.75 -6.50 3.73
CA GLU A 54 9.80 -6.03 4.74
C GLU A 54 8.36 -6.31 4.32
N LEU A 55 8.00 -6.04 3.06
CA LEU A 55 6.67 -6.40 2.57
C LEU A 55 6.42 -7.91 2.65
N ALA A 56 7.40 -8.74 2.26
CA ALA A 56 7.28 -10.19 2.29
C ALA A 56 7.09 -10.73 3.72
N ALA A 57 7.77 -10.15 4.71
CA ALA A 57 7.60 -10.51 6.12
C ALA A 57 6.22 -10.15 6.70
N LEU A 58 5.46 -9.29 6.02
CA LEU A 58 4.14 -8.82 6.44
C LEU A 58 2.98 -9.54 5.75
N LEU A 59 3.21 -10.42 4.78
CA LEU A 59 2.15 -11.22 4.17
C LEU A 59 1.70 -12.32 5.14
#